data_AF-A0A0G0DRI6-F1
#
_entry.id   AF-A0A0G0DRI6-F1
#
_cell.length_a   1.000
_cell.length_b   1.000
_cell.length_c   1.000
_cell.angle_alpha   90.00
_cell.angle_beta   90.00
_cell.angle_gamma   90.00
#
_symmetry.space_group_name_H-M   'P 1'
#
loop_
_entity.id
_entity.type
_entity.pdbx_description
1 polymer ?
#
loop_
_entity_poly.entity_id
_entity_poly.type
_entity_poly.pdbx_seq_one_letter_code
_entity_poly.pdbx_strand_id
1 'polypeptide(L)'
;MLKPHTDPYGYKKLLTYKKAEDLQMECSHLTHLFPFSKTLSSLADQMDRSARRGKQNIVEGWKRNTTREYYDFLGFSIGAVAELEEDCDDIIRGTYPELVEKMELKREKRDEWALSTPSSHWTLSEVEKLRFYPLDPKLPLVIQLKLRSKELNFLLKKLQDSLEQKMKNENTLSLKDKSQIIKKNKSESENVELKIMQENGLVRLENGKFIPQEVYDRIKGDK
;
A
#
# COMPACT_ATOMS: atom_id res chain seq x y z
N MET A 1 20.45 35.07 3.35
CA MET A 1 21.26 33.85 3.54
C MET A 1 20.67 32.75 2.67
N LEU A 2 21.31 32.41 1.55
CA LEU A 2 20.89 31.28 0.71
C LEU A 2 21.63 30.01 1.16
N LYS A 3 20.97 29.12 1.91
CA LYS A 3 21.34 27.70 2.02
C LYS A 3 20.11 26.86 2.43
N PRO A 4 20.04 25.57 2.06
CA PRO A 4 21.17 24.75 1.62
C PRO A 4 21.04 24.17 0.22
N HIS A 5 22.20 23.99 -0.42
CA HIS A 5 22.39 23.00 -1.46
C HIS A 5 21.96 21.65 -0.89
N THR A 6 20.75 21.20 -1.19
CA THR A 6 20.31 19.84 -0.90
C THR A 6 21.29 18.90 -1.57
N ASP A 7 21.80 17.91 -0.83
CA ASP A 7 22.58 16.82 -1.42
C ASP A 7 21.74 16.23 -2.57
N PRO A 8 22.16 16.34 -3.84
CA PRO A 8 21.35 15.89 -4.98
C PRO A 8 21.12 14.37 -4.95
N TYR A 9 21.87 13.65 -4.12
CA TYR A 9 21.75 12.21 -3.87
C TYR A 9 21.26 11.89 -2.46
N GLY A 10 20.81 12.89 -1.68
CA GLY A 10 20.35 12.70 -0.31
C GLY A 10 19.18 11.73 -0.17
N TYR A 11 18.37 11.56 -1.24
CA TYR A 11 17.32 10.55 -1.30
C TYR A 11 17.81 9.13 -1.00
N LYS A 12 19.08 8.80 -1.32
CA LYS A 12 19.67 7.48 -1.04
C LYS A 12 19.76 7.16 0.46
N LYS A 13 19.71 8.19 1.31
CA LYS A 13 19.73 8.04 2.78
C LYS A 13 18.34 7.77 3.35
N LEU A 14 17.27 8.02 2.60
CA LEU A 14 15.90 7.81 3.04
C LEU A 14 15.59 6.33 3.19
N LEU A 15 14.92 5.97 4.28
CA LEU A 15 14.44 4.61 4.50
C LEU A 15 13.45 4.19 3.39
N THR A 16 12.56 5.11 2.98
CA THR A 16 11.60 4.88 1.89
C THR A 16 12.29 4.54 0.57
N TYR A 17 13.41 5.21 0.24
CA TYR A 17 14.19 4.88 -0.96
C TYR A 17 14.80 3.48 -0.87
N LYS A 18 15.46 3.15 0.24
CA LYS A 18 16.08 1.84 0.44
C LYS A 18 15.04 0.71 0.34
N LYS A 19 13.89 0.90 0.98
CA LYS A 19 12.77 -0.06 0.93
C LYS A 19 12.15 -0.17 -0.47
N ALA A 20 12.05 0.92 -1.22
CA ALA A 20 11.61 0.88 -2.61
C ALA A 20 12.62 0.17 -3.53
N GLU A 21 13.92 0.29 -3.23
CA GLU A 21 14.97 -0.45 -3.95
C GLU A 21 14.89 -1.94 -3.67
N ASP A 22 14.75 -2.34 -2.40
CA ASP A 22 14.51 -3.73 -2.01
C ASP A 22 13.24 -4.28 -2.68
N LEU A 23 12.12 -3.55 -2.59
CA LEU A 23 10.85 -3.96 -3.21
C LEU A 23 10.99 -4.19 -4.71
N GLN A 24 11.71 -3.30 -5.42
CA GLN A 24 11.95 -3.48 -6.86
C GLN A 24 12.78 -4.72 -7.16
N MET A 25 13.81 -5.02 -6.37
CA MET A 25 14.63 -6.23 -6.55
C MET A 25 13.81 -7.51 -6.31
N GLU A 26 13.04 -7.55 -5.23
CA GLU A 26 12.20 -8.69 -4.87
C GLU A 26 11.05 -8.91 -5.87
N CYS A 27 10.46 -7.82 -6.39
CA CYS A 27 9.47 -7.88 -7.47
C CYS A 27 10.09 -8.54 -8.70
N SER A 28 11.25 -8.05 -9.13
CA SER A 28 11.95 -8.60 -10.29
C SER A 28 12.31 -10.07 -10.06
N HIS A 29 12.78 -10.44 -8.86
CA HIS A 29 13.06 -11.83 -8.54
C HIS A 29 11.81 -12.72 -8.69
N LEU A 30 10.66 -12.28 -8.15
CA LEU A 30 9.39 -12.99 -8.28
C LEU A 30 8.94 -13.13 -9.73
N THR A 31 8.93 -12.04 -10.50
CA THR A 31 8.40 -12.02 -11.86
C THR A 31 9.24 -12.86 -12.83
N HIS A 32 10.56 -12.97 -12.62
CA HIS A 32 11.43 -13.85 -13.40
C HIS A 32 11.10 -15.35 -13.25
N LEU A 33 10.40 -15.71 -12.17
CA LEU A 33 10.02 -17.09 -11.90
C LEU A 33 8.67 -17.45 -12.54
N PHE A 34 7.98 -16.47 -13.14
CA PHE A 34 6.71 -16.71 -13.81
C PHE A 34 6.91 -17.60 -15.04
N PRO A 35 6.04 -18.61 -15.24
CA PRO A 35 6.03 -19.39 -16.46
C PRO A 35 5.85 -18.52 -17.70
N PHE A 36 6.48 -18.93 -18.80
CA PHE A 36 6.30 -18.24 -20.08
C PHE A 36 4.88 -18.46 -20.60
N SER A 37 4.11 -17.38 -20.63
CA SER A 37 2.85 -17.21 -21.36
C SER A 37 2.71 -15.74 -21.75
N LYS A 38 1.81 -15.41 -22.69
CA LYS A 38 1.55 -14.01 -23.05
C LYS A 38 1.01 -13.23 -21.85
N THR A 39 0.07 -13.81 -21.12
CA THR A 39 -0.60 -13.17 -19.99
C THR A 39 0.35 -12.96 -18.81
N LEU A 40 1.10 -13.98 -18.40
CA LEU A 40 2.06 -13.86 -17.30
C LEU A 40 3.25 -12.97 -17.63
N SER A 41 3.72 -12.96 -18.89
CA SER A 41 4.75 -12.02 -19.31
C SER A 41 4.26 -10.57 -19.22
N SER A 42 2.99 -10.33 -19.57
CA SER A 42 2.38 -9.01 -19.45
C SER A 42 2.19 -8.61 -17.98
N LEU A 43 1.77 -9.53 -17.12
CA LEU A 43 1.64 -9.30 -15.68
C LEU A 43 3.02 -8.96 -15.06
N ALA A 44 4.04 -9.77 -15.37
CA ALA A 44 5.41 -9.54 -14.93
C ALA A 44 5.92 -8.14 -15.32
N ASP A 45 5.73 -7.71 -16.57
CA ASP A 45 6.12 -6.37 -17.03
C ASP A 45 5.36 -5.26 -16.30
N GLN A 46 4.06 -5.43 -16.01
CA GLN A 46 3.29 -4.45 -15.24
C GLN A 46 3.80 -4.35 -13.80
N MET A 47 3.98 -5.48 -13.11
CA MET A 47 4.49 -5.51 -11.74
C MET A 47 5.87 -4.85 -11.64
N ASP A 48 6.79 -5.18 -12.54
CA ASP A 48 8.14 -4.60 -12.58
C ASP A 48 8.11 -3.08 -12.84
N ARG A 49 7.19 -2.62 -13.70
CA ARG A 49 6.99 -1.18 -13.94
C ARG A 49 6.44 -0.48 -12.70
N SER A 50 5.46 -1.06 -12.02
CA SER A 50 4.86 -0.52 -10.79
C SER A 50 5.93 -0.40 -9.69
N ALA A 51 6.69 -1.45 -9.43
CA ALA A 51 7.78 -1.45 -8.46
C ALA A 51 8.87 -0.40 -8.79
N ARG A 52 9.29 -0.34 -10.06
CA ARG A 52 10.26 0.65 -10.54
C ARG A 52 9.73 2.08 -10.37
N ARG A 53 8.47 2.35 -10.75
CA ARG A 53 7.84 3.68 -10.62
C ARG A 53 7.79 4.12 -9.16
N GLY A 54 7.48 3.22 -8.24
CA GLY A 54 7.53 3.46 -6.79
C GLY A 54 8.86 4.10 -6.38
N LYS A 55 9.99 3.51 -6.79
CA LYS A 55 11.33 4.06 -6.52
C LYS A 55 11.63 5.34 -7.30
N GLN A 56 11.35 5.36 -8.61
CA GLN A 56 11.72 6.48 -9.49
C GLN A 56 11.02 7.79 -9.08
N ASN A 57 9.76 7.72 -8.66
CA ASN A 57 9.01 8.88 -8.19
C ASN A 57 9.62 9.52 -6.93
N ILE A 58 10.21 8.72 -6.03
CA ILE A 58 10.94 9.25 -4.86
C ILE A 58 12.17 10.05 -5.31
N VAL A 59 12.93 9.51 -6.26
CA VAL A 59 14.14 10.16 -6.80
C VAL A 59 13.79 11.45 -7.53
N GLU A 60 12.76 11.41 -8.37
CA GLU A 60 12.31 12.58 -9.13
C GLU A 60 11.78 13.66 -8.21
N GLY A 61 10.95 13.30 -7.24
CA GLY A 61 10.41 14.20 -6.23
C GLY A 61 11.48 14.89 -5.39
N TRP A 62 12.53 14.17 -4.98
CA TRP A 62 13.65 14.74 -4.21
C TRP A 62 14.37 15.87 -4.96
N LYS A 63 14.39 15.80 -6.30
CA LYS A 63 15.04 16.78 -7.17
C LYS A 63 14.16 18.00 -7.47
N ARG A 64 12.94 18.05 -6.93
CA ARG A 64 12.03 19.19 -7.11
C ARG A 64 12.41 20.36 -6.22
N ASN A 65 11.92 21.55 -6.57
CA ASN A 65 12.35 22.80 -5.96
C ASN A 65 11.58 23.11 -4.68
N THR A 66 10.42 22.48 -4.48
CA THR A 66 9.55 22.77 -3.35
C THR A 66 9.17 21.53 -2.57
N THR A 67 8.92 21.70 -1.27
CA THR A 67 8.39 20.65 -0.39
C THR A 67 7.06 20.09 -0.92
N ARG A 68 6.23 20.94 -1.53
CA ARG A 68 4.92 20.56 -2.10
C ARG A 68 5.09 19.63 -3.31
N GLU A 69 5.97 19.97 -4.24
CA GLU A 69 6.25 19.09 -5.38
C GLU A 69 6.79 17.74 -4.90
N TYR A 70 7.71 17.73 -3.92
CA TYR A 70 8.20 16.46 -3.39
C TYR A 70 7.05 15.63 -2.77
N TYR A 71 6.19 16.27 -1.98
CA TYR A 71 4.99 15.64 -1.43
C TYR A 71 4.11 15.01 -2.54
N ASP A 72 3.88 15.72 -3.65
CA ASP A 72 3.04 15.23 -4.74
C ASP A 72 3.68 14.03 -5.45
N PHE A 73 5.00 14.06 -5.66
CA PHE A 73 5.75 12.93 -6.21
C PHE A 73 5.72 11.69 -5.31
N LEU A 74 5.75 11.87 -3.99
CA LEU A 74 5.52 10.75 -3.06
C LEU A 74 4.09 10.18 -3.20
N GLY A 75 3.10 11.00 -3.59
CA GLY A 75 1.75 10.54 -3.90
C GLY A 75 1.72 9.59 -5.10
N PHE A 76 2.47 9.90 -6.16
CA PHE A 76 2.64 8.99 -7.30
C PHE A 76 3.40 7.72 -6.92
N SER A 77 4.36 7.80 -5.99
CA SER A 77 5.05 6.62 -5.45
C SER A 77 4.06 5.70 -4.72
N ILE A 78 3.21 6.25 -3.84
CA ILE A 78 2.16 5.49 -3.14
C ILE A 78 1.20 4.82 -4.12
N GLY A 79 0.75 5.54 -5.15
CA GLY A 79 -0.13 4.99 -6.18
C GLY A 79 0.50 3.77 -6.89
N ALA A 80 1.74 3.89 -7.34
CA ALA A 80 2.44 2.80 -8.03
C ALA A 80 2.69 1.58 -7.13
N VAL A 81 2.97 1.79 -5.84
CA VAL A 81 3.17 0.68 -4.88
C VAL A 81 1.83 0.02 -4.54
N ALA A 82 0.72 0.78 -4.50
CA ALA A 82 -0.62 0.22 -4.36
C ALA A 82 -1.06 -0.61 -5.59
N GLU A 83 -0.71 -0.17 -6.80
CA GLU A 83 -0.93 -0.98 -8.03
C GLU A 83 -0.22 -2.34 -7.92
N LEU A 84 1.04 -2.36 -7.47
CA LEU A 84 1.78 -3.61 -7.25
C LEU A 84 1.15 -4.48 -6.14
N GLU A 85 0.58 -3.85 -5.11
CA GLU A 85 -0.12 -4.55 -4.02
C GLU A 85 -1.38 -5.26 -4.55
N GLU A 86 -2.16 -4.61 -5.40
CA GLU A 86 -3.34 -5.21 -6.05
C GLU A 86 -2.97 -6.34 -7.00
N ASP A 87 -1.87 -6.20 -7.78
CA ASP A 87 -1.36 -7.31 -8.61
C ASP A 87 -1.03 -8.55 -7.75
N CYS A 88 -0.47 -8.35 -6.55
CA CYS A 88 -0.22 -9.44 -5.61
C CYS A 88 -1.54 -10.06 -5.10
N ASP A 89 -2.56 -9.25 -4.85
CA ASP A 89 -3.86 -9.74 -4.41
C ASP A 89 -4.54 -10.58 -5.48
N ASP A 90 -4.45 -10.18 -6.75
CA ASP A 90 -4.99 -10.96 -7.86
C ASP A 90 -4.28 -12.30 -8.02
N ILE A 91 -2.96 -12.34 -7.80
CA ILE A 91 -2.23 -13.62 -7.75
C ILE A 91 -2.72 -14.47 -6.56
N ILE A 92 -2.85 -13.90 -5.36
CA ILE A 92 -3.29 -14.60 -4.15
C ILE A 92 -4.73 -15.13 -4.30
N ARG A 93 -5.62 -14.38 -4.95
CA ARG A 93 -6.99 -14.80 -5.27
C ARG A 93 -7.06 -15.94 -6.28
N GLY A 94 -5.98 -16.19 -7.02
CA GLY A 94 -5.96 -17.19 -8.09
C GLY A 94 -6.52 -16.67 -9.42
N THR A 95 -6.53 -15.35 -9.64
CA THR A 95 -6.96 -14.72 -10.91
C THR A 95 -6.15 -15.22 -12.11
N TYR A 96 -4.95 -15.76 -11.86
CA TYR A 96 -4.07 -16.36 -12.86
C TYR A 96 -3.89 -17.88 -12.64
N PRO A 97 -4.85 -18.73 -13.06
CA PRO A 97 -4.78 -20.18 -12.85
C PRO A 97 -3.52 -20.83 -13.45
N GLU A 98 -3.06 -20.31 -14.60
CA GLU A 98 -1.86 -20.81 -15.27
C GLU A 98 -0.57 -20.59 -14.47
N LEU A 99 -0.56 -19.64 -13.54
CA LEU A 99 0.55 -19.44 -12.61
C LEU A 99 0.55 -20.54 -11.54
N VAL A 100 -0.63 -20.89 -11.02
CA VAL A 100 -0.83 -21.93 -10.00
C VAL A 100 -0.47 -23.30 -10.57
N GLU A 101 -1.08 -23.67 -11.70
CA GLU A 101 -0.93 -24.99 -12.33
C GLU A 101 0.53 -25.27 -12.76
N LYS A 102 1.17 -24.32 -13.44
CA LYS A 102 2.54 -24.53 -13.96
C LYS A 102 3.63 -24.49 -12.89
N MET A 103 3.40 -23.80 -11.78
CA MET A 103 4.32 -23.83 -10.65
C MET A 103 4.14 -25.10 -9.81
N GLU A 104 2.91 -25.61 -9.66
CA GLU A 104 2.66 -26.93 -9.07
C GLU A 104 3.33 -28.06 -9.86
N LEU A 105 3.23 -28.03 -11.20
CA LEU A 105 3.91 -28.99 -12.09
C LEU A 105 5.44 -28.99 -11.99
N LYS A 106 6.07 -27.86 -11.63
CA LYS A 106 7.53 -27.77 -11.42
C LYS A 106 7.97 -28.35 -10.08
N ARG A 107 7.10 -28.33 -9.06
CA ARG A 107 7.39 -28.79 -7.70
C ARG A 107 7.63 -30.31 -7.62
N GLU A 108 7.04 -31.08 -8.52
CA GLU A 108 7.19 -32.54 -8.54
C GLU A 108 8.56 -33.05 -9.05
N LYS A 109 9.39 -32.18 -9.64
CA LYS A 109 10.56 -32.64 -10.42
C LYS A 109 11.95 -32.32 -9.85
N ARG A 110 12.11 -31.59 -8.74
CA ARG A 110 13.42 -31.43 -8.07
C ARG A 110 13.30 -30.68 -6.73
N ASP A 111 14.08 -31.15 -5.75
CA ASP A 111 14.42 -30.42 -4.52
C ASP A 111 15.10 -29.09 -4.87
N GLU A 112 14.33 -28.00 -4.90
CA GLU A 112 14.86 -26.64 -4.91
C GLU A 112 13.75 -25.70 -4.43
N TRP A 113 14.09 -24.77 -3.52
CA TRP A 113 13.18 -23.92 -2.76
C TRP A 113 12.36 -22.88 -3.58
N ALA A 114 12.15 -23.13 -4.88
CA ALA A 114 11.53 -22.20 -5.80
C ALA A 114 10.00 -22.16 -5.64
N LEU A 115 9.51 -21.05 -5.08
CA LEU A 115 8.11 -20.69 -4.88
C LEU A 115 7.21 -21.82 -4.38
N SER A 116 6.93 -21.79 -3.09
CA SER A 116 5.65 -22.29 -2.59
C SER A 116 4.53 -21.51 -3.31
N THR A 117 3.99 -22.05 -4.41
CA THR A 117 2.65 -21.66 -4.82
C THR A 117 1.69 -21.96 -3.69
N PRO A 118 0.67 -21.10 -3.50
CA PRO A 118 -0.42 -21.40 -2.59
C PRO A 118 -1.27 -22.49 -3.21
N SER A 119 -0.77 -23.73 -3.19
CA SER A 119 -1.66 -24.88 -3.14
C SER A 119 -2.31 -24.84 -1.76
N SER A 120 -3.53 -24.30 -1.73
CA SER A 120 -4.62 -24.52 -0.77
C SER A 120 -4.69 -23.88 0.63
N HIS A 121 -3.89 -22.91 1.06
CA HIS A 121 -4.01 -22.40 2.45
C HIS A 121 -4.02 -20.89 2.72
N TRP A 122 -3.81 -20.01 1.73
CA TRP A 122 -3.82 -18.57 1.99
C TRP A 122 -4.98 -17.88 1.26
N THR A 123 -5.97 -17.47 2.03
CA THR A 123 -7.00 -16.53 1.59
C THR A 123 -6.49 -15.10 1.73
N LEU A 124 -7.02 -14.19 0.91
CA LEU A 124 -6.69 -12.77 1.04
C LEU A 124 -7.00 -12.22 2.45
N SER A 125 -8.08 -12.70 3.08
CA SER A 125 -8.46 -12.32 4.45
C SER A 125 -7.41 -12.71 5.50
N GLU A 126 -6.77 -13.87 5.34
CA GLU A 126 -5.68 -14.29 6.22
C GLU A 126 -4.43 -13.43 6.00
N VAL A 127 -4.10 -13.14 4.73
CA VAL A 127 -2.96 -12.29 4.38
C VAL A 127 -3.14 -10.86 4.91
N GLU A 128 -4.34 -10.30 4.84
CA GLU A 128 -4.63 -8.95 5.36
C GLU A 128 -4.40 -8.81 6.87
N LYS A 129 -4.54 -9.91 7.62
CA LYS A 129 -4.30 -9.93 9.07
C LYS A 129 -2.81 -10.05 9.43
N LEU A 130 -1.95 -10.39 8.47
CA LEU A 130 -0.52 -10.51 8.71
C LEU A 130 0.09 -9.13 8.99
N ARG A 131 1.04 -9.12 9.93
CA ARG A 131 1.88 -7.94 10.15
C ARG A 131 2.88 -7.83 9.00
N PHE A 132 2.97 -6.65 8.42
CA PHE A 132 4.00 -6.38 7.40
C PHE A 132 5.41 -6.25 7.99
N TYR A 133 5.54 -6.02 9.30
CA TYR A 133 6.83 -5.89 9.99
C TYR A 133 6.80 -6.53 11.39
N PRO A 134 7.85 -7.29 11.79
CA PRO A 134 8.95 -7.75 10.95
C PRO A 134 8.46 -8.75 9.90
N LEU A 135 9.08 -8.72 8.71
CA LEU A 135 8.72 -9.63 7.61
C LEU A 135 9.14 -11.07 7.97
N ASP A 136 8.22 -12.02 7.84
CA ASP A 136 8.53 -13.45 7.96
C ASP A 136 9.10 -13.99 6.63
N PRO A 137 10.38 -14.39 6.58
CA PRO A 137 11.01 -14.89 5.36
C PRO A 137 10.48 -16.26 4.91
N LYS A 138 9.69 -16.96 5.74
CA LYS A 138 9.09 -18.26 5.41
C LYS A 138 7.80 -18.14 4.60
N LEU A 139 7.25 -16.93 4.48
CA LEU A 139 6.03 -16.70 3.70
C LEU A 139 6.29 -16.91 2.21
N PRO A 140 5.27 -17.28 1.41
CA PRO A 140 5.37 -17.28 -0.05
C PRO A 140 5.87 -15.93 -0.60
N LEU A 141 6.68 -15.94 -1.65
CA LEU A 141 7.29 -14.73 -2.22
C LEU A 141 6.26 -13.65 -2.59
N VAL A 142 5.11 -14.05 -3.14
CA VAL A 142 4.02 -13.10 -3.46
C VAL A 142 3.44 -12.43 -2.21
N ILE A 143 3.30 -13.17 -1.11
CA ILE A 143 2.84 -12.63 0.17
C ILE A 143 3.92 -11.72 0.76
N GLN A 144 5.19 -12.11 0.70
CA GLN A 144 6.30 -11.26 1.11
C GLN A 144 6.31 -9.95 0.33
N LEU A 145 6.09 -10.00 -0.99
CA LEU A 145 6.07 -8.82 -1.85
C LEU A 145 4.91 -7.89 -1.48
N LYS A 146 3.70 -8.42 -1.28
CA LYS A 146 2.55 -7.64 -0.78
C LYS A 146 2.87 -6.96 0.55
N LEU A 147 3.42 -7.70 1.52
CA LEU A 147 3.76 -7.13 2.82
C LEU A 147 4.84 -6.04 2.73
N ARG A 148 5.83 -6.20 1.84
CA ARG A 148 6.82 -5.14 1.56
C ARG A 148 6.17 -3.91 0.93
N SER A 149 5.19 -4.09 0.03
CA SER A 149 4.40 -2.98 -0.51
C SER A 149 3.64 -2.24 0.58
N LYS A 150 3.00 -2.96 1.51
CA LYS A 150 2.32 -2.37 2.69
C LYS A 150 3.29 -1.60 3.59
N GLU A 151 4.46 -2.17 3.88
CA GLU A 151 5.52 -1.50 4.64
C GLU A 151 5.94 -0.19 3.96
N LEU A 152 6.21 -0.24 2.66
CA LEU A 152 6.65 0.93 1.90
C LEU A 152 5.56 2.01 1.83
N ASN A 153 4.31 1.65 1.55
CA ASN A 153 3.19 2.57 1.54
C ASN A 153 2.99 3.25 2.90
N PHE A 154 3.12 2.51 4.00
CA PHE A 154 3.09 3.07 5.35
C PHE A 154 4.21 4.10 5.56
N LEU A 155 5.45 3.77 5.17
CA LEU A 155 6.60 4.67 5.32
C LEU A 155 6.50 5.92 4.43
N LEU A 156 6.04 5.77 3.19
CA LEU A 156 5.78 6.87 2.27
C LEU A 156 4.71 7.81 2.83
N LYS A 157 3.65 7.24 3.42
CA LYS A 157 2.60 8.03 4.05
C LYS A 157 3.12 8.81 5.25
N LYS A 158 3.92 8.19 6.11
CA LYS A 158 4.58 8.87 7.24
C LYS A 158 5.51 10.00 6.77
N LEU A 159 6.22 9.79 5.68
CA LEU A 159 7.06 10.82 5.08
C LEU A 159 6.20 11.99 4.56
N GLN A 160 5.12 11.72 3.82
CA GLN A 160 4.19 12.76 3.38
C GLN A 160 3.59 13.55 4.55
N ASP A 161 3.16 12.88 5.61
CA ASP A 161 2.61 13.54 6.80
C ASP A 161 3.66 14.45 7.45
N SER A 162 4.92 14.02 7.52
CA SER A 162 6.03 14.86 8.01
C SER A 162 6.27 16.09 7.12
N LEU A 163 6.19 15.95 5.79
CA LEU A 163 6.33 17.08 4.86
C LEU A 163 5.15 18.04 4.97
N GLU A 164 3.94 17.53 5.17
CA GLU A 164 2.75 18.37 5.42
C GLU A 164 2.93 19.20 6.69
N GLN A 165 3.39 18.59 7.79
CA GLN A 165 3.69 19.31 9.04
C GLN A 165 4.77 20.38 8.85
N LYS A 166 5.82 20.06 8.09
CA LYS A 166 6.85 21.06 7.73
C LYS A 166 6.22 22.25 6.99
N MET A 167 5.39 22.01 5.98
CA MET A 167 4.72 23.08 5.22
C MET A 167 3.74 23.90 6.08
N LYS A 168 3.09 23.28 7.08
CA LYS A 168 2.28 24.00 8.08
C LYS A 168 3.15 24.96 8.89
N ASN A 169 4.26 24.47 9.43
CA ASN A 169 5.16 25.26 10.27
C ASN A 169 5.83 26.40 9.50
N GLU A 170 6.14 26.17 8.22
CA GLU A 170 6.73 27.16 7.31
C GLU A 170 5.68 28.09 6.66
N ASN A 171 4.38 27.88 6.93
CA ASN A 171 3.26 28.61 6.32
C ASN A 171 3.23 28.58 4.78
N THR A 172 3.72 27.51 4.16
CA THR A 172 3.79 27.37 2.68
C THR A 172 2.62 26.60 2.07
N LEU A 173 1.65 26.13 2.88
CA LEU A 173 0.45 25.44 2.38
C LEU A 173 -0.46 26.38 1.60
N SER A 174 -0.95 25.91 0.45
CA SER A 174 -1.94 26.67 -0.33
C SER A 174 -3.31 26.69 0.36
N LEU A 175 -4.17 27.64 -0.02
CA LEU A 175 -5.56 27.69 0.48
C LEU A 175 -6.35 26.42 0.14
N LYS A 176 -6.08 25.82 -1.03
CA LYS A 176 -6.67 24.56 -1.46
C LYS A 176 -6.25 23.42 -0.54
N ASP A 177 -4.95 23.32 -0.23
CA ASP A 177 -4.42 22.28 0.67
C ASP A 177 -4.98 22.43 2.08
N LYS A 178 -5.04 23.66 2.60
CA LYS A 178 -5.66 23.96 3.91
C LYS A 178 -7.13 23.50 3.95
N SER A 179 -7.89 23.77 2.90
CA SER A 179 -9.29 23.36 2.79
C SER A 179 -9.44 21.84 2.72
N GLN A 180 -8.56 21.15 2.01
CA GLN A 180 -8.54 19.69 1.93
C GLN A 180 -8.21 19.06 3.29
N ILE A 181 -7.23 19.59 4.01
CA ILE A 181 -6.86 19.13 5.36
C ILE A 181 -8.04 19.29 6.32
N ILE A 182 -8.75 20.42 6.29
CA ILE A 182 -9.94 20.64 7.14
C ILE A 182 -11.03 19.61 6.83
N LYS A 183 -11.32 19.35 5.54
CA LYS A 183 -12.30 18.34 5.14
C LYS A 183 -11.91 16.94 5.61
N LYS A 184 -10.63 16.59 5.46
CA LYS A 184 -10.09 15.30 5.90
C LYS A 184 -10.21 15.14 7.42
N ASN A 185 -9.77 16.13 8.19
CA ASN A 185 -9.87 16.09 9.65
C ASN A 185 -11.33 15.96 10.12
N LYS A 186 -12.27 16.64 9.46
CA LYS A 186 -13.70 16.52 9.77
C LYS A 186 -14.20 15.09 9.55
N SER A 187 -13.87 14.48 8.41
CA SER A 187 -14.24 13.10 8.10
C SER A 187 -13.60 12.09 9.06
N GLU A 188 -12.33 12.29 9.45
CA GLU A 188 -11.67 11.44 10.44
C GLU A 188 -12.35 11.53 11.82
N SER A 189 -12.70 12.73 12.27
CA SER A 189 -13.47 12.93 13.50
C SER A 189 -14.84 12.24 13.45
N GLU A 190 -15.57 12.37 12.35
CA GLU A 190 -16.87 11.70 12.16
C GLU A 190 -16.74 10.17 12.18
N ASN A 191 -15.68 9.62 11.58
CA ASN A 191 -15.40 8.18 11.62
C ASN A 191 -15.04 7.67 13.02
N VAL A 192 -14.28 8.45 13.79
CA VAL A 192 -13.97 8.14 15.19
C VAL A 192 -15.24 8.16 16.04
N GLU A 193 -16.08 9.17 15.87
CA GLU A 193 -17.37 9.27 16.55
C GLU A 193 -18.26 8.05 16.23
N LEU A 194 -18.37 7.67 14.95
CA LEU A 194 -19.12 6.49 14.54
C LEU A 194 -18.62 5.20 15.22
N LYS A 195 -17.30 4.98 15.26
CA LYS A 195 -16.71 3.80 15.92
C LYS A 195 -17.01 3.76 17.40
N ILE A 196 -16.80 4.88 18.11
CA ILE A 196 -17.09 4.98 19.55
C ILE A 196 -18.56 4.67 19.80
N MET A 197 -19.47 5.22 19.01
CA MET A 197 -20.91 4.99 19.17
C MET A 197 -21.27 3.52 18.91
N GLN A 198 -20.70 2.90 17.87
CA GLN A 198 -20.89 1.47 17.58
C GLN A 198 -20.35 0.55 18.68
N GLU A 199 -19.17 0.83 19.22
CA GLU A 199 -18.59 0.10 20.36
C GLU A 199 -19.46 0.20 21.62
N ASN A 200 -20.21 1.30 21.76
CA ASN A 200 -21.19 1.50 22.84
C ASN A 200 -22.62 1.03 22.48
N GLY A 201 -22.78 0.24 21.41
CA GLY A 201 -24.06 -0.33 21.02
C GLY A 201 -25.07 0.66 20.43
N LEU A 202 -24.60 1.78 19.87
CA LEU A 202 -25.41 2.81 19.23
C LEU A 202 -25.29 2.79 17.70
N VAL A 203 -26.40 3.06 17.02
CA VAL A 203 -26.51 3.13 15.56
C VAL A 203 -26.92 4.53 15.13
N ARG A 204 -26.29 5.05 14.07
CA ARG A 204 -26.64 6.34 13.47
C ARG A 204 -27.79 6.18 12.48
N LEU A 205 -28.85 6.98 12.65
CA LEU A 205 -29.97 7.11 11.72
C LEU A 205 -29.64 8.04 10.54
N GLU A 206 -30.46 7.99 9.48
CA GLU A 206 -30.32 8.86 8.30
C GLU A 206 -30.41 10.36 8.63
N ASN A 207 -31.18 10.71 9.66
CA ASN A 207 -31.27 12.09 10.17
C ASN A 207 -30.08 12.50 11.05
N GLY A 208 -29.08 11.63 11.20
CA GLY A 208 -27.85 11.88 11.95
C GLY A 208 -27.92 11.57 13.45
N LYS A 209 -29.07 11.19 14.01
CA LYS A 209 -29.24 10.87 15.44
C LYS A 209 -28.74 9.44 15.76
N PHE A 210 -28.15 9.25 16.93
CA PHE A 210 -27.78 7.93 17.44
C PHE A 210 -28.87 7.33 18.33
N ILE A 211 -29.15 6.03 18.18
CA ILE A 211 -30.07 5.26 19.02
C ILE A 211 -29.48 3.90 19.40
N PRO A 212 -29.89 3.26 20.51
CA PRO A 212 -29.45 1.90 20.84
C PRO A 212 -29.81 0.88 19.76
N GLN A 213 -28.93 -0.08 19.52
CA GLN A 213 -29.11 -1.15 18.53
C GLN A 213 -30.44 -1.89 18.74
N GLU A 214 -30.79 -2.21 19.98
CA GLU A 214 -32.06 -2.88 20.33
C GLU A 214 -33.31 -2.09 19.94
N VAL A 215 -33.21 -0.76 19.92
CA VAL A 215 -34.31 0.12 19.50
C VAL A 215 -34.35 0.19 17.98
N TYR A 216 -33.18 0.25 17.33
CA TYR A 216 -33.07 0.21 15.88
C TYR A 216 -33.64 -1.10 15.30
N ASP A 217 -33.31 -2.24 15.90
CA ASP A 217 -33.76 -3.56 15.46
C ASP A 217 -35.27 -3.73 15.62
N ARG A 218 -35.88 -3.19 16.69
CA ARG A 218 -37.34 -3.13 16.86
C ARG A 218 -38.01 -2.32 15.75
N ILE A 219 -37.47 -1.14 15.45
CA ILE A 219 -38.01 -0.25 14.39
C ILE A 219 -37.91 -0.90 13.00
N LYS A 220 -36.87 -1.72 12.76
CA LYS A 220 -36.70 -2.44 11.49
C LYS A 220 -37.49 -3.74 11.40
N GLY A 221 -37.71 -4.43 12.51
CA GLY A 221 -38.44 -5.70 12.58
C GLY A 221 -39.96 -5.56 12.50
N ASP A 222 -40.51 -4.37 12.80
CA ASP A 222 -41.93 -4.04 12.66
C ASP A 222 -42.30 -3.57 11.23
N LYS A 223 -41.43 -3.78 10.23
CA LYS A 223 -41.67 -3.48 8.80
C LYS A 223 -41.76 -4.73 7.95
#